data_AF-A0A916QJG7-F1
#
_entry.id   AF-A0A916QJG7-F1
#
_cell.length_a   1.000
_cell.length_b   1.000
_cell.length_c   1.000
_cell.angle_alpha   90.00
_cell.angle_beta   90.00
_cell.angle_gamma   90.00
#
_symmetry.space_group_name_H-M   'P 1'
#
loop_
_entity.id
_entity.type
_entity.pdbx_description
1 polymer ?
#
loop_
_entity_poly.entity_id
_entity_poly.type
_entity_poly.pdbx_seq_one_letter_code
_entity_poly.pdbx_strand_id
1 'polypeptide(L)'
;MKNVDQDSKTLIGWRKYPKTRQKDFLSALRNIKKIKGTKQEDNVQAQWYAVLNYCFADYKENKDYATHIEKLLQTDGLMFVRNITVSMNLITEFKSDVSMSKRLEQEKILAQVIYYLKRIEEHIAEGNTLHLEMPNVVLAADVDQVFVINARVLWDYLKLPLGADWEKLNPRYVYDNLEPKILYERLEEDRNINPYVYDVEAKDFDVNDVIGLIADLAVTDDVHNLTKIPVTDANIRGVFDEFSRLVTQGKTKLTSQEQVGMFITALTDHDSFLIKKQYCYTKKRRWNVS
;
A
#
# COMPACT_ATOMS: atom_id res chain seq x y z
N MET A 1 -2.98 -45.62 7.67
CA MET A 1 -3.27 -44.42 6.84
C MET A 1 -2.36 -43.31 7.34
N LYS A 2 -1.43 -42.84 6.49
CA LYS A 2 -0.56 -41.71 6.82
C LYS A 2 -1.41 -40.44 6.77
N ASN A 3 -1.36 -39.63 7.82
CA ASN A 3 -1.84 -38.25 7.79
C ASN A 3 -1.09 -37.53 6.66
N VAL A 4 -1.83 -37.09 5.66
CA VAL A 4 -1.32 -36.21 4.61
C VAL A 4 -1.50 -34.80 5.16
N ASP A 5 -0.38 -34.10 5.31
CA ASP A 5 -0.30 -32.68 5.63
C ASP A 5 -1.25 -31.87 4.74
N GLN A 6 -2.33 -31.36 5.31
CA GLN A 6 -3.11 -30.26 4.76
C GLN A 6 -2.50 -28.95 5.26
N ASP A 7 -1.46 -28.47 4.57
CA ASP A 7 -1.04 -27.06 4.67
C ASP A 7 -0.09 -26.65 3.51
N SER A 8 -0.33 -27.14 2.30
CA SER A 8 0.27 -26.54 1.11
C SER A 8 -0.51 -25.27 0.74
N LYS A 9 -0.33 -24.18 1.49
CA LYS A 9 -0.68 -22.86 0.97
C LYS A 9 0.12 -22.67 -0.32
N THR A 10 -0.57 -22.67 -1.45
CA THR A 10 0.01 -22.41 -2.76
C THR A 10 0.41 -20.94 -2.80
N LEU A 11 1.69 -20.67 -2.56
CA LEU A 11 2.24 -19.31 -2.53
C LEU A 11 2.68 -18.90 -3.93
N ILE A 12 2.51 -17.62 -4.29
CA ILE A 12 3.21 -17.03 -5.43
C ILE A 12 4.72 -17.14 -5.15
N GLY A 13 5.44 -17.85 -6.02
CA GLY A 13 6.89 -17.92 -5.94
C GLY A 13 7.52 -16.57 -6.30
N TRP A 14 8.46 -16.11 -5.48
CA TRP A 14 9.23 -14.90 -5.76
C TRP A 14 10.66 -15.00 -5.21
N ARG A 15 11.56 -14.24 -5.84
CA ARG A 15 12.97 -14.16 -5.45
C ARG A 15 13.21 -12.94 -4.56
N LYS A 16 13.86 -13.14 -3.42
CA LYS A 16 14.37 -12.05 -2.58
C LYS A 16 15.28 -11.11 -3.37
N TYR A 17 15.02 -9.81 -3.27
CA TYR A 17 15.87 -8.75 -3.80
C TYR A 17 17.15 -8.64 -2.95
N PRO A 18 18.36 -8.90 -3.51
CA PRO A 18 19.61 -8.92 -2.76
C PRO A 18 19.93 -7.59 -2.06
N LYS A 19 20.55 -7.64 -0.89
CA LYS A 19 20.93 -6.44 -0.12
C LYS A 19 21.85 -5.48 -0.88
N THR A 20 22.68 -5.98 -1.80
CA THR A 20 23.50 -5.13 -2.68
C THR A 20 22.61 -4.32 -3.62
N ARG A 21 21.68 -4.97 -4.33
CA ARG A 21 20.72 -4.30 -5.22
C ARG A 21 19.77 -3.38 -4.47
N GLN A 22 19.36 -3.73 -3.24
CA GLN A 22 18.57 -2.82 -2.39
C GLN A 22 19.31 -1.51 -2.13
N LYS A 23 20.61 -1.55 -1.84
CA LYS A 23 21.41 -0.33 -1.65
C LYS A 23 21.44 0.51 -2.92
N ASP A 24 21.59 -0.12 -4.07
CA ASP A 24 21.60 0.57 -5.37
C ASP A 24 20.24 1.22 -5.66
N PHE A 25 19.14 0.48 -5.44
CA PHE A 25 17.77 0.97 -5.55
C PHE A 25 17.52 2.19 -4.66
N LEU A 26 17.84 2.10 -3.36
CA LEU A 26 17.66 3.21 -2.42
C LEU A 26 18.55 4.42 -2.77
N SER A 27 19.76 4.18 -3.26
CA SER A 27 20.65 5.24 -3.74
C SER A 27 20.06 5.93 -4.99
N ALA A 28 19.49 5.16 -5.92
CA ALA A 28 18.83 5.70 -7.10
C ALA A 28 17.63 6.57 -6.73
N LEU A 29 16.74 6.10 -5.84
CA LEU A 29 15.60 6.87 -5.36
C LEU A 29 16.03 8.20 -4.70
N ARG A 30 17.03 8.17 -3.82
CA ARG A 30 17.56 9.41 -3.21
C ARG A 30 18.08 10.43 -4.24
N ASN A 31 18.65 9.97 -5.35
CA ASN A 31 19.07 10.85 -6.43
C ASN A 31 17.87 11.38 -7.24
N ILE A 32 16.85 10.54 -7.46
CA ILE A 32 15.61 10.90 -8.15
C ILE A 32 14.81 11.97 -7.39
N LYS A 33 14.91 12.02 -6.05
CA LYS A 33 14.26 13.04 -5.20
C LYS A 33 14.61 14.49 -5.58
N LYS A 34 15.75 14.69 -6.26
CA LYS A 34 16.22 16.00 -6.75
C LYS A 34 15.58 16.42 -8.08
N ILE A 35 14.94 15.49 -8.78
CA ILE A 35 14.19 15.69 -10.02
C ILE A 35 12.74 16.04 -9.64
N LYS A 36 11.99 16.77 -10.48
CA LYS A 36 10.58 17.13 -10.20
C LYS A 36 9.68 16.83 -11.40
N GLY A 37 8.39 16.60 -11.13
CA GLY A 37 7.33 16.42 -12.13
C GLY A 37 7.35 15.04 -12.80
N THR A 38 6.78 14.94 -14.00
CA THR A 38 6.62 13.67 -14.74
C THR A 38 7.92 12.89 -14.94
N LYS A 39 9.04 13.60 -15.11
CA LYS A 39 10.36 12.97 -15.20
C LYS A 39 10.79 12.28 -13.90
N GLN A 40 10.32 12.74 -12.74
CA GLN A 40 10.53 12.04 -11.49
C GLN A 40 9.68 10.75 -11.47
N GLU A 41 8.39 10.83 -11.83
CA GLU A 41 7.47 9.69 -11.92
C GLU A 41 8.05 8.58 -12.80
N ASP A 42 8.49 8.92 -14.02
CA ASP A 42 9.10 7.96 -14.96
C ASP A 42 10.35 7.26 -14.39
N ASN A 43 11.17 7.99 -13.63
CA ASN A 43 12.38 7.44 -13.03
C ASN A 43 12.07 6.55 -11.83
N VAL A 44 11.10 6.94 -10.98
CA VAL A 44 10.60 6.10 -9.88
C VAL A 44 10.04 4.79 -10.44
N GLN A 45 9.18 4.89 -11.46
CA GLN A 45 8.62 3.76 -12.19
C GLN A 45 9.72 2.82 -12.69
N ALA A 46 10.76 3.36 -13.36
CA ALA A 46 11.85 2.54 -13.89
C ALA A 46 12.60 1.76 -12.79
N GLN A 47 12.79 2.36 -11.60
CA GLN A 47 13.42 1.65 -10.48
C GLN A 47 12.53 0.53 -9.95
N TRP A 48 11.25 0.78 -9.74
CA TRP A 48 10.30 -0.22 -9.28
C TRP A 48 10.08 -1.34 -10.29
N TYR A 49 10.05 -1.03 -11.59
CA TYR A 49 10.00 -2.02 -12.66
C TYR A 49 11.17 -3.00 -12.58
N ALA A 50 12.40 -2.49 -12.36
CA ALA A 50 13.58 -3.33 -12.22
C ALA A 50 13.49 -4.25 -10.99
N VAL A 51 12.93 -3.77 -9.88
CA VAL A 51 12.69 -4.59 -8.68
C VAL A 51 11.64 -5.66 -8.95
N LEU A 52 10.47 -5.28 -9.47
CA LEU A 52 9.34 -6.18 -9.69
C LEU A 52 9.69 -7.27 -10.71
N ASN A 53 10.30 -6.90 -11.84
CA ASN A 53 10.79 -7.86 -12.83
C ASN A 53 11.81 -8.80 -12.22
N TYR A 54 12.77 -8.29 -11.45
CA TYR A 54 13.76 -9.15 -10.81
C TYR A 54 13.12 -10.14 -9.82
N CYS A 55 12.12 -9.72 -9.07
CA CYS A 55 11.54 -10.56 -8.01
C CYS A 55 10.55 -11.59 -8.56
N PHE A 56 9.77 -11.23 -9.58
CA PHE A 56 8.67 -12.06 -10.10
C PHE A 56 8.94 -12.58 -11.51
N ALA A 57 9.15 -11.71 -12.50
CA ALA A 57 9.26 -12.11 -13.91
C ALA A 57 10.53 -12.92 -14.21
N ASP A 58 11.67 -12.46 -13.68
CA ASP A 58 12.98 -13.10 -13.84
C ASP A 58 13.19 -14.28 -12.86
N TYR A 59 12.18 -14.62 -12.06
CA TYR A 59 12.28 -15.76 -11.16
C TYR A 59 12.12 -17.05 -11.96
N LYS A 60 13.11 -17.94 -11.84
CA LYS A 60 13.19 -19.18 -12.63
C LYS A 60 11.92 -20.05 -12.55
N GLU A 61 11.20 -20.03 -11.42
CA GLU A 61 10.00 -20.86 -11.22
C GLU A 61 8.76 -20.25 -11.87
N ASN A 62 8.84 -18.98 -12.29
CA ASN A 62 7.77 -18.25 -12.96
C ASN A 62 8.01 -18.07 -14.47
N LYS A 63 9.09 -18.62 -15.03
CA LYS A 63 9.58 -18.32 -16.39
C LYS A 63 8.53 -18.45 -17.50
N ASP A 64 7.57 -19.38 -17.36
CA ASP A 64 6.54 -19.66 -18.36
C ASP A 64 5.17 -19.07 -17.99
N TYR A 65 5.09 -18.38 -16.86
CA TYR A 65 3.85 -17.96 -16.22
C TYR A 65 3.83 -16.48 -15.86
N ALA A 66 4.98 -15.80 -15.93
CA ALA A 66 5.10 -14.39 -15.60
C ALA A 66 5.31 -13.51 -16.83
N THR A 67 4.74 -12.30 -16.78
CA THR A 67 5.05 -11.23 -17.71
C THR A 67 6.04 -10.26 -17.07
N HIS A 68 6.87 -9.64 -17.90
CA HIS A 68 7.52 -8.41 -17.46
C HIS A 68 6.46 -7.32 -17.28
N ILE A 69 6.68 -6.43 -16.31
CA ILE A 69 5.80 -5.29 -16.11
C ILE A 69 5.85 -4.36 -17.32
N GLU A 70 4.68 -3.96 -17.79
CA GLU A 70 4.54 -3.13 -18.98
C GLU A 70 3.34 -2.18 -18.87
N LYS A 71 3.38 -1.08 -19.63
CA LYS A 71 2.27 -0.14 -19.74
C LYS A 71 1.23 -0.68 -20.72
N LEU A 72 0.12 -1.19 -20.19
CA LEU A 72 -1.05 -1.60 -20.96
C LEU A 72 -2.24 -0.72 -20.61
N LEU A 73 -3.15 -0.48 -21.56
CA LEU A 73 -4.39 0.30 -21.34
C LEU A 73 -4.16 1.66 -20.63
N GLN A 74 -3.02 2.30 -20.89
CA GLN A 74 -2.58 3.57 -20.28
C GLN A 74 -2.37 3.51 -18.76
N THR A 75 -2.27 2.32 -18.16
CA THR A 75 -1.81 2.16 -16.79
C THR A 75 -0.32 2.49 -16.68
N ASP A 76 0.11 2.81 -15.47
CA ASP A 76 1.52 2.96 -15.13
C ASP A 76 2.30 1.64 -15.12
N GLY A 77 1.62 0.50 -14.97
CA GLY A 77 2.20 -0.82 -15.16
C GLY A 77 1.26 -1.96 -14.77
N LEU A 78 1.27 -3.02 -15.59
CA LEU A 78 0.62 -4.29 -15.29
C LEU A 78 1.65 -5.42 -15.33
N MET A 79 1.59 -6.32 -14.36
CA MET A 79 2.40 -7.54 -14.30
C MET A 79 1.52 -8.72 -13.89
N PHE A 80 1.76 -9.86 -14.53
CA PHE A 80 1.04 -11.09 -14.26
C PHE A 80 2.02 -12.19 -13.82
N VAL A 81 1.61 -13.02 -12.87
CA VAL A 81 2.23 -14.32 -12.57
C VAL A 81 1.08 -15.34 -12.45
N ARG A 82 0.90 -16.18 -13.46
CA ARG A 82 -0.26 -17.06 -13.61
C ARG A 82 0.13 -18.53 -13.64
N ASN A 83 0.12 -19.18 -12.49
CA ASN A 83 0.22 -20.62 -12.38
C ASN A 83 -1.20 -21.22 -12.32
N ILE A 84 -1.35 -22.50 -12.65
CA ILE A 84 -2.58 -23.32 -12.53
C ILE A 84 -3.31 -23.12 -11.19
N THR A 85 -2.57 -22.87 -10.11
CA THR A 85 -3.12 -22.82 -8.74
C THR A 85 -3.19 -21.42 -8.13
N VAL A 86 -2.49 -20.44 -8.70
CA VAL A 86 -2.38 -19.09 -8.13
C VAL A 86 -2.15 -18.07 -9.24
N SER A 87 -2.85 -16.93 -9.17
CA SER A 87 -2.69 -15.81 -10.08
C SER A 87 -2.38 -14.53 -9.29
N MET A 88 -1.26 -13.88 -9.62
CA MET A 88 -0.99 -12.50 -9.22
C MET A 88 -1.20 -11.61 -10.43
N ASN A 89 -2.14 -10.68 -10.32
CA ASN A 89 -2.41 -9.66 -11.32
C ASN A 89 -2.15 -8.29 -10.64
N LEU A 90 -0.91 -7.81 -10.78
CA LEU A 90 -0.43 -6.58 -10.16
C LEU A 90 -0.71 -5.39 -11.07
N ILE A 91 -1.35 -4.36 -10.53
CA ILE A 91 -1.40 -3.02 -11.11
C ILE A 91 -0.55 -2.04 -10.31
N THR A 92 0.17 -1.17 -10.99
CA THR A 92 1.02 -0.15 -10.35
C THR A 92 0.58 1.26 -10.68
N GLU A 93 0.80 2.18 -9.75
CA GLU A 93 0.66 3.64 -9.93
C GLU A 93 1.90 4.35 -9.35
N PHE A 94 2.51 5.26 -10.10
CA PHE A 94 3.68 6.00 -9.66
C PHE A 94 3.40 7.49 -9.57
N LYS A 95 3.92 8.10 -8.50
CA LYS A 95 3.75 9.52 -8.22
C LYS A 95 5.09 10.22 -8.04
N SER A 96 5.03 11.56 -8.07
CA SER A 96 6.15 12.47 -7.85
C SER A 96 5.75 13.47 -6.78
N ASP A 97 6.45 13.47 -5.65
CA ASP A 97 6.31 14.46 -4.57
C ASP A 97 4.92 14.45 -3.92
N VAL A 98 4.34 13.26 -3.77
CA VAL A 98 3.02 13.00 -3.18
C VAL A 98 3.18 12.34 -1.81
N SER A 99 2.64 13.01 -0.79
CA SER A 99 2.61 12.47 0.57
C SER A 99 1.50 11.43 0.72
N MET A 100 1.83 10.17 0.43
CA MET A 100 0.92 9.01 0.51
C MET A 100 0.42 8.72 1.92
N SER A 101 1.01 9.30 2.97
CA SER A 101 0.47 9.23 4.35
C SER A 101 -0.77 10.10 4.55
N LYS A 102 -1.10 11.00 3.62
CA LYS A 102 -2.33 11.80 3.68
C LYS A 102 -3.47 11.05 3.03
N ARG A 103 -4.58 10.94 3.77
CA ARG A 103 -5.80 10.27 3.32
C ARG A 103 -6.28 10.74 1.93
N LEU A 104 -6.38 12.05 1.72
CA LEU A 104 -6.81 12.61 0.43
C LEU A 104 -5.91 12.19 -0.74
N GLU A 105 -4.59 12.11 -0.53
CA GLU A 105 -3.68 11.67 -1.60
C GLU A 105 -3.83 10.18 -1.89
N GLN A 106 -4.07 9.35 -0.86
CA GLN A 106 -4.42 7.94 -1.05
C GLN A 106 -5.71 7.81 -1.87
N GLU A 107 -6.76 8.55 -1.52
CA GLU A 107 -8.03 8.54 -2.24
C GLU A 107 -7.87 8.92 -3.71
N LYS A 108 -7.08 9.97 -4.01
CA LYS A 108 -6.77 10.35 -5.39
C LYS A 108 -6.04 9.25 -6.16
N ILE A 109 -5.02 8.64 -5.55
CA ILE A 109 -4.29 7.52 -6.15
C ILE A 109 -5.24 6.35 -6.41
N LEU A 110 -6.07 5.99 -5.44
CA LEU A 110 -7.03 4.90 -5.56
C LEU A 110 -8.11 5.17 -6.59
N ALA A 111 -8.60 6.41 -6.70
CA ALA A 111 -9.56 6.82 -7.73
C ALA A 111 -8.98 6.64 -9.14
N GLN A 112 -7.71 7.02 -9.34
CA GLN A 112 -7.00 6.77 -10.59
C GLN A 112 -6.89 5.27 -10.89
N VAL A 113 -6.54 4.47 -9.88
CA VAL A 113 -6.48 3.01 -10.01
C VAL A 113 -7.85 2.41 -10.33
N ILE A 114 -8.92 2.86 -9.69
CA ILE A 114 -10.31 2.43 -9.98
C ILE A 114 -10.66 2.68 -11.44
N TYR A 115 -10.25 3.81 -12.00
CA TYR A 115 -10.45 4.09 -13.42
C TYR A 115 -9.64 3.16 -14.34
N TYR A 116 -8.42 2.75 -13.96
CA TYR A 116 -7.71 1.71 -14.68
C TYR A 116 -8.42 0.35 -14.60
N LEU A 117 -8.90 -0.02 -13.41
CA LEU A 117 -9.66 -1.25 -13.21
C LEU A 117 -10.92 -1.26 -14.08
N LYS A 118 -11.61 -0.12 -14.21
CA LYS A 118 -12.78 0.01 -15.09
C LYS A 118 -12.43 -0.25 -16.55
N ARG A 119 -11.35 0.35 -17.05
CA ARG A 119 -10.89 0.12 -18.43
C ARG A 119 -10.48 -1.33 -18.68
N ILE A 120 -9.89 -1.99 -17.68
CA ILE A 120 -9.56 -3.42 -17.76
C ILE A 120 -10.85 -4.26 -17.80
N GLU A 121 -11.84 -3.96 -16.95
CA GLU A 121 -13.15 -4.62 -16.95
C GLU A 121 -13.84 -4.52 -18.31
N GLU A 122 -13.89 -3.31 -18.89
CA GLU A 122 -14.47 -3.05 -20.22
C GLU A 122 -13.73 -3.80 -21.32
N HIS A 123 -12.39 -3.74 -21.34
CA HIS A 123 -11.57 -4.47 -22.31
C HIS A 123 -11.79 -6.00 -22.23
N ILE A 124 -11.95 -6.54 -21.01
CA ILE A 124 -12.27 -7.95 -20.81
C ILE A 124 -13.66 -8.26 -21.37
N ALA A 125 -14.66 -7.42 -21.07
CA ALA A 125 -16.04 -7.59 -21.56
C ALA A 125 -16.16 -7.50 -23.09
N GLU A 126 -15.31 -6.69 -23.74
CA GLU A 126 -15.28 -6.50 -25.19
C GLU A 126 -14.53 -7.60 -25.97
N GLY A 127 -14.05 -8.64 -25.28
CA GLY A 127 -13.45 -9.82 -25.90
C GLY A 127 -12.01 -10.12 -25.47
N ASN A 128 -11.44 -9.29 -24.61
CA ASN A 128 -10.18 -9.57 -23.91
C ASN A 128 -8.99 -9.94 -24.82
N THR A 129 -8.76 -9.14 -25.87
CA THR A 129 -7.72 -9.39 -26.88
C THR A 129 -6.29 -9.35 -26.33
N LEU A 130 -6.10 -8.83 -25.12
CA LEU A 130 -4.82 -8.76 -24.40
C LEU A 130 -4.71 -9.85 -23.32
N HIS A 131 -5.69 -10.76 -23.23
CA HIS A 131 -5.73 -11.85 -22.26
C HIS A 131 -5.52 -11.37 -20.81
N LEU A 132 -6.14 -10.26 -20.44
CA LEU A 132 -6.07 -9.66 -19.12
C LEU A 132 -7.02 -10.37 -18.15
N GLU A 133 -6.68 -10.27 -16.87
CA GLU A 133 -7.54 -10.63 -15.75
C GLU A 133 -7.64 -9.40 -14.84
N MET A 134 -8.70 -9.31 -14.05
CA MET A 134 -8.84 -8.23 -13.09
C MET A 134 -7.66 -8.22 -12.11
N PRO A 135 -6.99 -7.07 -11.91
CA PRO A 135 -5.96 -6.94 -10.91
C PRO A 135 -6.47 -7.28 -9.51
N ASN A 136 -5.64 -7.99 -8.75
CA ASN A 136 -5.90 -8.39 -7.36
C ASN A 136 -4.93 -7.75 -6.37
N VAL A 137 -3.88 -7.07 -6.84
CA VAL A 137 -2.96 -6.30 -6.01
C VAL A 137 -2.69 -4.94 -6.64
N VAL A 138 -2.70 -3.88 -5.83
CA VAL A 138 -2.24 -2.55 -6.22
C VAL A 138 -0.93 -2.26 -5.49
N LEU A 139 0.07 -1.78 -6.22
CA LEU A 139 1.23 -1.10 -5.63
C LEU A 139 1.21 0.36 -6.07
N ALA A 140 1.26 1.28 -5.12
CA ALA A 140 1.44 2.70 -5.40
C ALA A 140 2.75 3.17 -4.79
N ALA A 141 3.59 3.87 -5.56
CA ALA A 141 4.87 4.34 -5.06
C ALA A 141 5.26 5.75 -5.52
N ASP A 142 5.95 6.46 -4.65
CA ASP A 142 6.75 7.65 -4.92
C ASP A 142 8.23 7.32 -4.58
N VAL A 143 9.08 8.33 -4.62
CA VAL A 143 10.50 8.26 -4.35
C VAL A 143 10.83 7.87 -2.91
N ASP A 144 9.99 8.25 -1.95
CA ASP A 144 10.21 8.01 -0.52
C ASP A 144 9.07 7.27 0.18
N GLN A 145 7.96 6.99 -0.50
CA GLN A 145 6.81 6.28 0.07
C GLN A 145 6.30 5.20 -0.88
N VAL A 146 5.83 4.09 -0.32
CA VAL A 146 5.16 3.03 -1.08
C VAL A 146 4.07 2.40 -0.23
N PHE A 147 2.93 2.05 -0.84
CA PHE A 147 1.93 1.20 -0.21
C PHE A 147 1.45 0.11 -1.16
N VAL A 148 0.90 -0.95 -0.57
CA VAL A 148 0.33 -2.08 -1.30
C VAL A 148 -1.03 -2.42 -0.69
N ILE A 149 -2.04 -2.65 -1.52
CA ILE A 149 -3.36 -3.12 -1.07
C ILE A 149 -3.88 -4.27 -1.93
N ASN A 150 -4.83 -5.02 -1.39
CA ASN A 150 -5.61 -5.97 -2.16
C ASN A 150 -6.56 -5.19 -3.08
N ALA A 151 -6.40 -5.31 -4.39
CA ALA A 151 -7.20 -4.54 -5.36
C ALA A 151 -8.69 -4.94 -5.34
N ARG A 152 -9.04 -6.11 -4.81
CA ARG A 152 -10.43 -6.58 -4.74
C ARG A 152 -11.31 -5.69 -3.86
N VAL A 153 -10.74 -4.98 -2.88
CA VAL A 153 -11.47 -3.97 -2.08
C VAL A 153 -12.02 -2.84 -2.96
N LEU A 154 -11.44 -2.63 -4.15
CA LEU A 154 -11.82 -1.57 -5.09
C LEU A 154 -12.88 -2.02 -6.10
N TRP A 155 -13.16 -3.32 -6.22
CA TRP A 155 -14.03 -3.83 -7.30
C TRP A 155 -15.48 -3.37 -7.16
N ASP A 156 -15.98 -3.16 -5.95
CA ASP A 156 -17.33 -2.63 -5.74
C ASP A 156 -17.50 -1.19 -6.22
N TYR A 157 -16.42 -0.42 -6.33
CA TYR A 157 -16.46 0.94 -6.87
C TYR A 157 -16.75 0.96 -8.38
N LEU A 158 -16.45 -0.12 -9.10
CA LEU A 158 -16.75 -0.26 -10.53
C LEU A 158 -18.26 -0.29 -10.82
N LYS A 159 -19.06 -0.60 -9.79
CA LYS A 159 -20.53 -0.65 -9.85
C LYS A 159 -21.18 0.71 -9.60
N LEU A 160 -20.41 1.76 -9.32
CA LEU A 160 -20.94 3.10 -9.12
C LEU A 160 -21.64 3.59 -10.40
N PRO A 161 -22.78 4.30 -10.27
CA PRO A 161 -23.56 4.76 -11.41
C PRO A 161 -22.98 6.05 -12.02
N LEU A 162 -21.72 6.01 -12.46
CA LEU A 162 -21.02 7.17 -13.05
C LEU A 162 -21.37 7.38 -14.53
N GLY A 163 -21.99 6.40 -15.18
CA GLY A 163 -22.47 6.51 -16.56
C GLY A 163 -21.36 6.92 -17.53
N ALA A 164 -21.58 8.01 -18.26
CA ALA A 164 -20.63 8.50 -19.26
C ALA A 164 -19.29 9.00 -18.67
N ASP A 165 -19.21 9.23 -17.35
CA ASP A 165 -17.97 9.67 -16.71
C ASP A 165 -16.91 8.56 -16.65
N TRP A 166 -17.30 7.29 -16.75
CA TRP A 166 -16.36 6.17 -16.88
C TRP A 166 -15.52 6.28 -18.16
N GLU A 167 -16.16 6.64 -19.27
CA GLU A 167 -15.52 6.72 -20.58
C GLU A 167 -14.84 8.08 -20.82
N LYS A 168 -15.49 9.18 -20.40
CA LYS A 168 -15.05 10.55 -20.70
C LYS A 168 -13.82 10.99 -19.91
N LEU A 169 -13.73 10.57 -18.65
CA LEU A 169 -12.67 11.01 -17.75
C LEU A 169 -11.48 10.08 -17.88
N ASN A 170 -10.30 10.66 -18.12
CA ASN A 170 -9.07 9.87 -18.09
C ASN A 170 -8.57 9.74 -16.63
N PRO A 171 -7.87 8.66 -16.28
CA PRO A 171 -7.39 8.38 -14.93
C PRO A 171 -6.59 9.55 -14.31
N ARG A 172 -5.74 10.23 -15.09
CA ARG A 172 -4.97 11.38 -14.61
C ARG A 172 -5.86 12.58 -14.30
N TYR A 173 -6.87 12.83 -15.13
CA TYR A 173 -7.86 13.88 -14.88
C TYR A 173 -8.63 13.64 -13.59
N VAL A 174 -9.04 12.39 -13.35
CA VAL A 174 -9.74 11.97 -12.12
C VAL A 174 -8.89 12.32 -10.90
N TYR A 175 -7.60 11.98 -10.92
CA TYR A 175 -6.63 12.32 -9.87
C TYR A 175 -6.45 13.82 -9.67
N ASP A 176 -6.25 14.58 -10.75
CA ASP A 176 -5.92 16.01 -10.68
C ASP A 176 -7.13 16.88 -10.29
N ASN A 177 -8.35 16.47 -10.64
CA ASN A 177 -9.56 17.32 -10.53
C ASN A 177 -10.57 16.86 -9.48
N LEU A 178 -10.36 15.72 -8.82
CA LEU A 178 -11.29 15.15 -7.84
C LEU A 178 -12.69 14.89 -8.41
N GLU A 179 -12.75 14.46 -9.67
CA GLU A 179 -14.00 14.14 -10.37
C GLU A 179 -14.00 12.67 -10.84
N PRO A 180 -15.14 11.96 -10.79
CA PRO A 180 -16.45 12.46 -10.40
C PRO A 180 -16.63 12.46 -8.88
N LYS A 181 -17.29 13.48 -8.33
CA LYS A 181 -17.47 13.65 -6.87
C LYS A 181 -18.01 12.41 -6.14
N ILE A 182 -18.97 11.70 -6.75
CA ILE A 182 -19.58 10.50 -6.16
C ILE A 182 -18.51 9.44 -5.79
N LEU A 183 -17.47 9.29 -6.60
CA LEU A 183 -16.38 8.36 -6.34
C LEU A 183 -15.59 8.78 -5.09
N TYR A 184 -15.26 10.07 -5.00
CA TYR A 184 -14.48 10.62 -3.89
C TYR A 184 -15.25 10.65 -2.58
N GLU A 185 -16.53 11.01 -2.61
CA GLU A 185 -17.43 10.91 -1.46
C GLU A 185 -17.46 9.47 -0.92
N ARG A 186 -17.55 8.48 -1.83
CA ARG A 186 -17.54 7.07 -1.42
C ARG A 186 -16.21 6.62 -0.82
N LEU A 187 -15.09 7.05 -1.41
CA LEU A 187 -13.74 6.76 -0.90
C LEU A 187 -13.49 7.43 0.46
N GLU A 188 -13.96 8.65 0.67
CA GLU A 188 -13.84 9.38 1.94
C GLU A 188 -14.58 8.66 3.08
N GLU A 189 -15.77 8.13 2.80
CA GLU A 189 -16.57 7.39 3.78
C GLU A 189 -16.04 5.97 4.07
N ASP A 190 -15.25 5.39 3.17
CA ASP A 190 -14.78 4.00 3.29
C ASP A 190 -13.57 3.86 4.23
N ARG A 191 -13.88 3.61 5.49
CA ARG A 191 -12.88 3.37 6.56
C ARG A 191 -12.18 2.02 6.46
N ASN A 192 -12.63 1.10 5.60
CA ASN A 192 -12.04 -0.23 5.49
C ASN A 192 -10.79 -0.23 4.62
N ILE A 193 -10.65 0.76 3.74
CA ILE A 193 -9.46 0.93 2.93
C ILE A 193 -8.51 1.86 3.68
N ASN A 194 -7.50 1.32 4.36
CA ASN A 194 -6.47 2.14 5.02
C ASN A 194 -5.07 1.57 4.71
N PRO A 195 -4.47 1.96 3.58
CA PRO A 195 -3.17 1.42 3.18
C PRO A 195 -2.09 1.72 4.22
N TYR A 196 -1.31 0.71 4.60
CA TYR A 196 -0.08 0.94 5.33
C TYR A 196 0.99 1.50 4.38
N VAL A 197 1.54 2.67 4.72
CA VAL A 197 2.53 3.37 3.91
C VAL A 197 3.91 3.11 4.48
N TYR A 198 4.76 2.44 3.70
CA TYR A 198 6.17 2.27 4.02
C TYR A 198 6.93 3.56 3.72
N ASP A 199 7.75 4.00 4.67
CA ASP A 199 8.79 5.01 4.45
C ASP A 199 10.03 4.31 3.88
N VAL A 200 10.36 4.61 2.62
CA VAL A 200 11.49 4.02 1.88
C VAL A 200 12.84 4.56 2.40
N GLU A 201 12.84 5.72 3.07
CA GLU A 201 14.03 6.31 3.67
C GLU A 201 14.29 5.80 5.10
N ALA A 202 13.33 5.07 5.70
CA ALA A 202 13.49 4.49 7.02
C ALA A 202 14.72 3.56 7.08
N LYS A 203 15.44 3.61 8.21
CA LYS A 203 16.71 2.88 8.40
C LYS A 203 16.55 1.37 8.28
N ASP A 204 15.39 0.87 8.65
CA ASP A 204 14.99 -0.53 8.67
C ASP A 204 14.10 -0.95 7.50
N PHE A 205 13.88 -0.07 6.51
CA PHE A 205 13.17 -0.41 5.30
C PHE A 205 13.83 -1.59 4.55
N ASP A 206 13.04 -2.61 4.24
CA ASP A 206 13.43 -3.74 3.40
C ASP A 206 12.46 -3.89 2.23
N VAL A 207 12.96 -3.75 1.00
CA VAL A 207 12.17 -3.95 -0.23
C VAL A 207 11.49 -5.31 -0.23
N ASN A 208 12.09 -6.34 0.38
CA ASN A 208 11.49 -7.67 0.44
C ASN A 208 10.19 -7.71 1.26
N ASP A 209 9.99 -6.79 2.20
CA ASP A 209 8.74 -6.74 2.97
C ASP A 209 7.58 -6.29 2.08
N VAL A 210 7.84 -5.33 1.18
CA VAL A 210 6.89 -4.87 0.15
C VAL A 210 6.59 -5.99 -0.85
N ILE A 211 7.64 -6.66 -1.35
CA ILE A 211 7.50 -7.74 -2.33
C ILE A 211 6.77 -8.96 -1.74
N GLY A 212 7.08 -9.32 -0.49
CA GLY A 212 6.37 -10.37 0.23
C GLY A 212 4.89 -10.02 0.39
N LEU A 213 4.58 -8.78 0.77
CA LEU A 213 3.19 -8.33 0.90
C LEU A 213 2.43 -8.42 -0.43
N ILE A 214 3.04 -8.07 -1.56
CA ILE A 214 2.42 -8.25 -2.89
C ILE A 214 2.04 -9.73 -3.11
N ALA A 215 2.98 -10.65 -2.85
CA ALA A 215 2.74 -12.08 -3.03
C ALA A 215 1.65 -12.61 -2.09
N ASP A 216 1.62 -12.15 -0.84
CA ASP A 216 0.64 -12.55 0.18
C ASP A 216 -0.77 -12.03 -0.15
N LEU A 217 -0.89 -10.79 -0.64
CA LEU A 217 -2.19 -10.23 -1.03
C LEU A 217 -2.75 -10.89 -2.31
N ALA A 218 -1.88 -11.32 -3.22
CA ALA A 218 -2.30 -11.99 -4.45
C ALA A 218 -3.08 -13.30 -4.22
N VAL A 219 -2.73 -14.04 -3.15
CA VAL A 219 -3.36 -15.32 -2.79
C VAL A 219 -4.54 -15.18 -1.83
N THR A 220 -4.84 -13.95 -1.41
CA THR A 220 -5.91 -13.69 -0.43
C THR A 220 -7.25 -13.56 -1.15
N ASP A 221 -8.04 -14.64 -1.12
CA ASP A 221 -9.38 -14.69 -1.71
C ASP A 221 -10.45 -14.00 -0.84
N ASP A 222 -10.26 -14.00 0.48
CA ASP A 222 -11.15 -13.32 1.41
C ASP A 222 -10.59 -11.96 1.80
N VAL A 223 -11.20 -10.91 1.24
CA VAL A 223 -10.88 -9.50 1.48
C VAL A 223 -10.99 -9.13 2.97
N HIS A 224 -11.78 -9.87 3.74
CA HIS A 224 -11.99 -9.66 5.19
C HIS A 224 -11.04 -10.46 6.07
N ASN A 225 -10.29 -11.42 5.52
CA ASN A 225 -9.28 -12.21 6.22
C ASN A 225 -7.89 -11.94 5.63
N LEU A 226 -7.42 -10.69 5.77
CA LEU A 226 -6.01 -10.37 5.56
C LEU A 226 -5.15 -11.13 6.58
N THR A 227 -4.61 -12.27 6.17
CA THR A 227 -3.68 -13.03 7.03
C THR A 227 -2.36 -12.27 7.22
N LYS A 228 -2.17 -11.76 8.43
CA LYS A 228 -0.91 -11.34 9.10
C LYS A 228 0.05 -10.47 8.28
N ILE A 229 0.01 -9.17 8.53
CA ILE A 229 1.19 -8.30 8.36
C ILE A 229 2.35 -8.93 9.16
N PRO A 230 3.52 -9.18 8.55
CA PRO A 230 4.68 -9.63 9.30
C PRO A 230 5.00 -8.60 10.38
N VAL A 231 4.99 -9.08 11.62
CA VAL A 231 5.33 -8.31 12.82
C VAL A 231 6.84 -8.08 12.81
N THR A 232 7.28 -7.07 12.07
CA THR A 232 8.66 -6.56 12.08
C THR A 232 8.74 -5.37 13.04
N ASP A 233 9.91 -5.15 13.65
CA ASP A 233 10.13 -3.99 14.51
C ASP A 233 9.79 -2.66 13.81
N ALA A 234 10.09 -2.57 12.51
CA ALA A 234 9.78 -1.41 11.67
C ALA A 234 8.27 -1.19 11.56
N ASN A 235 7.51 -2.25 11.28
CA ASN A 235 6.05 -2.17 11.11
C ASN A 235 5.35 -1.88 12.43
N ILE A 236 5.77 -2.52 13.52
CA ILE A 236 5.23 -2.23 14.85
C ILE A 236 5.50 -0.78 15.23
N ARG A 237 6.73 -0.26 14.97
CA ARG A 237 7.05 1.14 15.25
C ARG A 237 6.22 2.09 14.40
N GLY A 238 6.07 1.85 13.10
CA GLY A 238 5.24 2.69 12.25
C GLY A 238 3.79 2.75 12.72
N VAL A 239 3.19 1.61 13.05
CA VAL A 239 1.82 1.53 13.58
C VAL A 239 1.72 2.18 14.96
N PHE A 240 2.72 2.01 15.82
CA PHE A 240 2.79 2.63 17.14
C PHE A 240 2.95 4.16 17.07
N ASP A 241 3.78 4.66 16.16
CA ASP A 241 4.03 6.08 15.96
C ASP A 241 2.78 6.77 15.41
N GLU A 242 2.08 6.13 14.47
CA GLU A 242 0.82 6.62 13.92
C GLU A 242 -0.31 6.58 14.97
N PHE A 243 -0.43 5.49 15.72
CA PHE A 243 -1.32 5.43 16.88
C PHE A 243 -1.03 6.55 17.87
N SER A 244 0.24 6.74 18.22
CA SER A 244 0.66 7.77 19.17
C SER A 244 0.31 9.16 18.63
N ARG A 245 0.55 9.44 17.35
CA ARG A 245 0.16 10.70 16.71
C ARG A 245 -1.34 10.95 16.80
N LEU A 246 -2.16 9.95 16.48
CA LEU A 246 -3.62 10.05 16.46
C LEU A 246 -4.23 10.21 17.87
N VAL A 247 -3.78 9.39 18.83
CA VAL A 247 -4.33 9.36 20.19
C VAL A 247 -3.85 10.52 21.03
N THR A 248 -2.58 10.92 20.89
CA THR A 248 -2.01 12.03 21.67
C THR A 248 -2.29 13.39 21.03
N GLN A 249 -2.62 13.43 19.74
CA GLN A 249 -2.73 14.66 18.93
C GLN A 249 -1.49 15.57 19.07
N GLY A 250 -0.32 14.97 19.31
CA GLY A 250 0.92 15.71 19.59
C GLY A 250 0.95 16.46 20.92
N LYS A 251 0.00 16.21 21.83
CA LYS A 251 -0.21 16.95 23.08
C LYS A 251 -0.26 16.02 24.28
N THR A 252 0.87 15.43 24.72
CA THR A 252 0.86 14.61 25.94
C THR A 252 2.12 14.70 26.80
N LYS A 253 1.89 14.75 28.12
CA LYS A 253 2.84 14.38 29.19
C LYS A 253 2.68 12.88 29.54
N LEU A 254 2.72 11.99 28.55
CA LEU A 254 2.68 10.54 28.81
C LEU A 254 4.11 10.00 28.75
N THR A 255 4.43 9.07 29.64
CA THR A 255 5.69 8.34 29.60
C THR A 255 5.65 7.31 28.46
N SER A 256 6.82 6.93 27.93
CA SER A 256 6.91 5.89 26.90
C SER A 256 6.25 4.58 27.33
N GLN A 257 6.32 4.26 28.62
CA GLN A 257 5.73 3.05 29.19
C GLN A 257 4.19 3.10 29.16
N GLU A 258 3.59 4.26 29.44
CA GLU A 258 2.14 4.48 29.34
C GLU A 258 1.67 4.43 27.88
N GLN A 259 2.43 5.02 26.95
CA GLN A 259 2.09 4.98 25.52
C GLN A 259 2.08 3.56 24.97
N VAL A 260 3.09 2.75 25.30
CA VAL A 260 3.15 1.33 24.92
C VAL A 260 2.01 0.55 25.57
N GLY A 261 1.73 0.77 26.86
CA GLY A 261 0.61 0.15 27.55
C GLY A 261 -0.74 0.47 26.90
N MET A 262 -0.95 1.73 26.51
CA MET A 262 -2.15 2.18 25.78
C MET A 262 -2.26 1.52 24.42
N PHE A 263 -1.16 1.40 23.68
CA PHE A 263 -1.13 0.74 22.38
C PHE A 263 -1.52 -0.74 22.49
N ILE A 264 -0.91 -1.49 23.42
CA ILE A 264 -1.24 -2.90 23.65
C ILE A 264 -2.68 -3.07 24.12
N THR A 265 -3.16 -2.18 24.99
CA THR A 265 -4.56 -2.20 25.46
C THR A 265 -5.53 -1.95 24.30
N ALA A 266 -5.26 -0.96 23.44
CA ALA A 266 -6.10 -0.68 22.27
C ALA A 266 -6.14 -1.84 21.26
N LEU A 267 -5.09 -2.66 21.21
CA LEU A 267 -5.03 -3.86 20.38
C LEU A 267 -5.73 -5.08 21.00
N THR A 268 -5.94 -5.08 22.32
CA THR A 268 -6.44 -6.26 23.06
C THR A 268 -7.82 -6.06 23.69
N ASP A 269 -8.26 -4.81 23.85
CA ASP A 269 -9.51 -4.43 24.50
C ASP A 269 -10.23 -3.36 23.65
N HIS A 270 -11.40 -3.71 23.10
CA HIS A 270 -12.08 -2.93 22.06
C HIS A 270 -13.03 -1.85 22.60
N ASP A 271 -13.25 -1.76 23.91
CA ASP A 271 -14.37 -1.00 24.47
C ASP A 271 -14.03 0.44 24.94
N SER A 272 -12.83 0.72 25.45
CA SER A 272 -12.25 2.08 25.70
C SER A 272 -11.06 2.05 26.67
N PHE A 273 -10.17 3.06 26.61
CA PHE A 273 -9.16 3.30 27.65
C PHE A 273 -9.30 4.70 28.28
N LEU A 274 -9.18 4.79 29.60
CA LEU A 274 -9.25 6.04 30.36
C LEU A 274 -7.85 6.65 30.50
N ILE A 275 -7.62 7.82 29.88
CA ILE A 275 -6.41 8.61 30.12
C ILE A 275 -6.56 9.31 31.48
N LYS A 276 -5.82 8.84 32.49
CA LYS A 276 -5.79 9.49 33.80
C LYS A 276 -4.99 10.79 33.69
N LYS A 277 -5.67 11.94 33.55
CA LYS A 277 -5.02 13.26 33.65
C LYS A 277 -4.40 13.41 35.03
N GLN A 278 -3.08 13.25 35.17
CA GLN A 278 -2.38 13.73 36.35
C GLN A 278 -2.36 15.27 36.32
N TYR A 279 -3.21 15.88 37.13
CA TYR A 279 -3.09 17.29 37.46
C TYR A 279 -1.79 17.48 38.27
N CYS A 280 -0.83 18.21 37.71
CA CYS A 280 0.32 18.69 38.48
C CYS A 280 -0.18 19.73 39.51
N TYR A 281 -0.25 19.34 40.78
CA TYR A 281 -0.21 20.32 41.87
C TYR A 281 1.19 20.94 41.92
N THR A 282 1.31 22.21 41.54
CA THR A 282 2.49 23.01 41.80
C THR A 282 2.64 23.20 43.31
N LYS A 283 3.62 22.51 43.92
CA LYS A 283 4.09 22.85 45.28
C LYS A 283 4.66 24.27 45.23
N LYS A 284 3.91 25.24 45.77
CA LYS A 284 4.45 26.58 46.08
C LYS A 284 5.66 26.40 47.01
N ARG A 285 6.83 26.83 46.53
CA ARG A 285 8.05 27.01 47.32
C ARG A 285 7.75 27.92 48.52
N ARG A 286 8.07 27.46 49.73
CA ARG A 286 8.23 28.33 50.91
C ARG A 286 9.37 29.30 50.62
N TRP A 287 9.07 30.59 50.66
CA TRP A 287 10.08 31.63 50.79
C TRP A 287 10.34 31.84 52.27
N ASN A 288 11.56 31.54 52.72
CA ASN A 288 12.12 32.10 53.94
C ASN A 288 12.66 33.48 53.57
N VAL A 289 12.19 34.52 54.24
CA VAL A 289 12.92 35.77 54.38
C VAL A 289 12.79 36.17 55.85
N SER A 290 13.95 36.28 56.49
CA SER A 290 14.30 36.86 57.81
C SER A 290 13.18 37.34 58.73
#